data_AF-Q4RUK6-F1
#
_entry.id   AF-Q4RUK6-F1
#
_cell.length_a   1.000
_cell.length_b   1.000
_cell.length_c   1.000
_cell.angle_alpha   90.00
_cell.angle_beta   90.00
_cell.angle_gamma   90.00
#
_symmetry.space_group_name_H-M   'P 1'
#
loop_
_entity.id
_entity.type
_entity.pdbx_description
1 polymer ?
#
loop_
_entity_poly.entity_id
_entity_poly.type
_entity_poly.pdbx_seq_one_letter_code
_entity_poly.pdbx_strand_id
1 'polypeptide(L)'
;MEELIRSQIIDQQTVTELNEGLLSVEEAMKKNMIRPGTAFELLEAQAATGYVIDPIKNLKLTVNEAVKMGIVGPEFKDKLLSAERAVTGYRDPYSGKTISLFQAMKKGLILKDHGIRLLEAQIATGGIIDPEESHRLPVEVAYKRGFFDEEMNEILTDPSDDTKGFFDPNTEENLTYLGLMERCITDPDTGLVLLLLKEKKKEKQASSKSSVRKRRIVIVDPETGREMTVYEAYRRGLIDQQTYLELAEQECEWEELTVTSSDGTVKSVIIDRRSGRQYDVDDALVRGFIDQNALDSYRAGNLAITEFADMLSGNMGGFRSRSSSFGSTTGSTCSGPMSPIPTIKAPAVICNDPTEETGPIAGILDIDTLEKVSVTEALHRNLVDNITGQRLLEAQACTGGIIDPATGEKFPVSEAAEKGLVDKIMVDRLNLAQKAFIGFEDPRTKVKMSASQALKKGWLYYEAGQRFLEVQYLTGGMIEPDVEGRVSLDESIRKGVIDARTAQKLRDVSSYSKYLTCPKTKLKISYRDAMDKSMVEEGSGLRLLEASSQSTKGLYSPYNASGPGSAYGSRTGSRTGSRTGSRRGSIDAGSAFSMNFSSSSY
;
A
#
# COMPACT_ATOMS: atom_id res chain seq x y z
N MET A 1 32.02 11.57 30.77
CA MET A 1 31.70 10.15 30.52
C MET A 1 32.82 9.40 29.80
N GLU A 2 33.36 9.88 28.68
CA GLU A 2 34.46 9.18 27.98
C GLU A 2 35.73 8.98 28.82
N GLU A 3 36.09 9.93 29.69
CA GLU A 3 37.20 9.76 30.64
C GLU A 3 36.91 8.70 31.72
N LEU A 4 35.65 8.47 32.07
CA LEU A 4 35.23 7.45 33.05
C LEU A 4 35.27 6.04 32.45
N ILE A 5 34.95 5.91 31.16
CA ILE A 5 35.10 4.67 30.39
C ILE A 5 36.60 4.35 30.19
N ARG A 6 37.41 5.35 29.83
CA ARG A 6 38.87 5.19 29.65
C ARG A 6 39.61 4.84 30.93
N SER A 7 39.09 5.24 32.08
CA SER A 7 39.66 4.91 33.40
C SER A 7 39.12 3.61 34.01
N GLN A 8 38.29 2.84 33.29
CA GLN A 8 37.67 1.58 33.77
C GLN A 8 36.85 1.73 35.05
N ILE A 9 36.40 2.94 35.37
CA ILE A 9 35.60 3.22 36.57
C ILE A 9 34.14 2.76 36.35
N ILE A 10 33.68 2.79 35.09
CA ILE A 10 32.32 2.47 34.68
C ILE A 10 32.41 1.68 33.37
N ASP A 11 31.64 0.60 33.21
CA ASP A 11 31.65 -0.20 31.99
C ASP A 11 30.66 0.35 30.94
N GLN A 12 30.82 -0.10 29.68
CA GLN A 12 29.97 0.38 28.58
C GLN A 12 28.48 0.07 28.83
N GLN A 13 28.20 -0.98 29.61
CA GLN A 13 26.87 -1.44 29.95
C GLN A 13 26.20 -0.56 31.02
N THR A 14 26.95 -0.10 32.02
CA THR A 14 26.47 0.85 33.03
C THR A 14 26.31 2.26 32.46
N VAL A 15 27.05 2.65 31.42
CA VAL A 15 26.78 3.89 30.66
C VAL A 15 25.47 3.80 29.86
N THR A 16 25.14 2.62 29.32
CA THR A 16 23.83 2.39 28.70
C THR A 16 22.69 2.33 29.72
N GLU A 17 22.96 1.86 30.94
CA GLU A 17 22.00 1.86 32.06
C GLU A 17 21.79 3.27 32.64
N LEU A 18 22.81 4.13 32.69
CA LEU A 18 22.66 5.53 33.12
C LEU A 18 21.92 6.42 32.11
N ASN A 19 21.87 6.01 30.83
CA ASN A 19 21.14 6.69 29.75
C ASN A 19 19.76 6.05 29.46
N GLU A 20 19.18 5.35 30.45
CA GLU A 20 18.08 4.36 30.35
C GLU A 20 16.77 4.76 29.62
N GLY A 21 16.67 5.93 28.99
CA GLY A 21 15.54 6.33 28.15
C GLY A 21 15.88 7.06 26.85
N LEU A 22 17.15 7.40 26.59
CA LEU A 22 17.54 8.19 25.41
C LEU A 22 18.00 7.27 24.28
N LEU A 23 17.34 7.36 23.13
CA LEU A 23 17.61 6.53 21.97
C LEU A 23 17.84 7.38 20.73
N SER A 24 18.80 6.99 19.90
CA SER A 24 18.87 7.49 18.53
C SER A 24 17.68 7.00 17.71
N VAL A 25 17.38 7.69 16.61
CA VAL A 25 16.27 7.32 15.69
C VAL A 25 16.47 5.89 15.15
N GLU A 26 17.71 5.54 14.81
CA GLU A 26 18.07 4.20 14.33
C GLU A 26 17.88 3.11 15.40
N GLU A 27 18.23 3.39 16.66
CA GLU A 27 18.00 2.44 17.77
C GLU A 27 16.51 2.28 18.08
N ALA A 28 15.74 3.37 18.06
CA ALA A 28 14.29 3.33 18.22
C ALA A 28 13.63 2.51 17.10
N MET A 29 14.13 2.62 15.87
CA MET A 29 13.69 1.80 14.74
C MET A 29 14.05 0.33 14.94
N LYS A 30 15.28 0.00 15.34
CA LYS A 30 15.72 -1.40 15.62
C LYS A 30 14.93 -2.04 16.75
N LYS A 31 14.52 -1.25 17.75
CA LYS A 31 13.64 -1.68 18.85
C LYS A 31 12.16 -1.75 18.45
N ASN A 32 11.81 -1.48 17.18
CA ASN A 32 10.44 -1.42 16.65
C ASN A 32 9.53 -0.42 17.40
N MET A 33 10.10 0.61 18.01
CA MET A 33 9.35 1.67 18.68
C MET A 33 8.80 2.69 17.67
N ILE A 34 9.49 2.85 16.54
CA ILE A 34 9.05 3.65 15.40
C ILE A 34 9.15 2.82 14.11
N ARG A 35 8.27 3.09 13.15
CA ARG A 35 8.28 2.39 11.85
C ARG A 35 9.49 2.84 11.03
N PRO A 36 10.08 1.97 10.18
CA PRO A 36 11.22 2.36 9.33
C PRO A 36 10.95 3.57 8.44
N GLY A 37 9.72 3.73 7.91
CA GLY A 37 9.34 4.91 7.13
C GLY A 37 9.41 6.20 7.96
N THR A 38 8.83 6.19 9.16
CA THR A 38 8.86 7.34 10.08
C THR A 38 10.29 7.66 10.53
N ALA A 39 11.09 6.64 10.84
CA ALA A 39 12.49 6.82 11.20
C ALA A 39 13.28 7.52 10.08
N PHE A 40 13.05 7.08 8.84
CA PHE A 40 13.69 7.66 7.66
C PHE A 40 13.28 9.13 7.44
N GLU A 41 11.99 9.45 7.54
CA GLU A 41 11.50 10.84 7.41
C GLU A 41 12.12 11.78 8.44
N LEU A 42 12.27 11.33 9.69
CA LEU A 42 12.93 12.09 10.76
C LEU A 42 14.42 12.31 10.50
N LEU A 43 15.13 11.28 10.02
CA LEU A 43 16.53 11.39 9.65
C LEU A 43 16.74 12.34 8.46
N GLU A 44 15.84 12.33 7.47
CA GLU A 44 15.88 13.29 6.36
C GLU A 44 15.68 14.73 6.85
N ALA A 45 14.74 14.95 7.79
CA ALA A 45 14.55 16.27 8.38
C ALA A 45 15.80 16.75 9.13
N GLN A 46 16.46 15.87 9.89
CA GLN A 46 17.73 16.19 10.56
C GLN A 46 18.83 16.56 9.55
N ALA A 47 19.03 15.74 8.51
CA ALA A 47 20.02 16.00 7.47
C ALA A 47 19.73 17.32 6.73
N ALA A 48 18.47 17.63 6.45
CA ALA A 48 18.06 18.85 5.74
C ALA A 48 18.07 20.13 6.60
N THR A 49 18.19 20.00 7.92
CA THR A 49 18.22 21.13 8.88
C THR A 49 19.62 21.39 9.45
N GLY A 50 20.61 20.56 9.09
CA GLY A 50 22.03 20.82 9.33
C GLY A 50 22.83 19.55 9.57
N TYR A 51 22.39 18.70 10.50
CA TYR A 51 23.18 17.60 11.01
C TYR A 51 22.30 16.43 11.46
N VAL A 52 22.82 15.21 11.31
CA VAL A 52 22.29 14.04 11.99
C VAL A 52 22.77 14.07 13.43
N ILE A 53 21.85 13.87 14.38
CA ILE A 53 22.13 14.01 15.80
C ILE A 53 22.36 12.65 16.44
N ASP A 54 23.47 12.50 17.15
CA ASP A 54 23.65 11.44 18.15
C ASP A 54 23.23 11.98 19.52
N PRO A 55 22.04 11.61 20.04
CA PRO A 55 21.55 12.16 21.29
C PRO A 55 22.33 11.63 22.50
N ILE A 56 22.96 10.45 22.40
CA ILE A 56 23.69 9.82 23.52
C ILE A 56 25.01 10.56 23.78
N LYS A 57 25.71 10.92 22.71
CA LYS A 57 26.99 11.66 22.80
C LYS A 57 26.84 13.16 22.62
N ASN A 58 25.62 13.65 22.36
CA ASN A 58 25.31 15.02 21.98
C ASN A 58 26.20 15.54 20.83
N LEU A 59 26.35 14.72 19.78
CA LEU A 59 27.17 15.05 18.61
C LEU A 59 26.28 15.46 17.44
N LYS A 60 26.75 16.47 16.70
CA LYS A 60 26.21 16.90 15.42
C LYS A 60 27.10 16.36 14.32
N LEU A 61 26.57 15.46 13.50
CA LEU A 61 27.34 14.70 12.52
C LEU A 61 26.85 15.01 11.11
N THR A 62 27.78 15.07 10.16
CA THR A 62 27.43 14.97 8.73
C THR A 62 26.91 13.57 8.41
N VAL A 63 26.19 13.39 7.30
CA VAL A 63 25.65 12.07 6.92
C VAL A 63 26.76 11.03 6.79
N ASN A 64 27.91 11.42 6.24
CA ASN A 64 29.06 10.52 6.11
C ASN A 64 29.66 10.09 7.46
N GLU A 65 29.68 10.98 8.44
CA GLU A 65 30.15 10.67 9.80
C GLU A 65 29.16 9.80 10.56
N ALA A 66 27.87 10.11 10.46
CA ALA A 66 26.79 9.34 11.08
C ALA A 66 26.80 7.87 10.63
N VAL A 67 27.03 7.62 9.33
CA VAL A 67 27.17 6.26 8.77
C VAL A 67 28.43 5.57 9.28
N LYS A 68 29.58 6.27 9.36
CA LYS A 68 30.83 5.70 9.90
C LYS A 68 30.71 5.32 11.37
N MET A 69 29.96 6.09 12.14
CA MET A 69 29.74 5.89 13.57
C MET A 69 28.58 4.91 13.86
N GLY A 70 27.86 4.44 12.84
CA GLY A 70 26.75 3.49 12.99
C GLY A 70 25.47 4.10 13.56
N ILE A 71 25.37 5.44 13.60
CA ILE A 71 24.15 6.17 14.00
C ILE A 71 23.07 6.05 12.93
N VAL A 72 23.49 5.85 11.67
CA VAL A 72 22.61 5.70 10.51
C VAL A 72 23.04 4.46 9.73
N GLY A 73 22.07 3.63 9.33
CA GLY A 73 22.30 2.49 8.47
C GLY A 73 22.89 2.87 7.09
N PRO A 74 23.89 2.14 6.56
CA PRO A 74 24.49 2.43 5.26
C PRO A 74 23.48 2.43 4.11
N GLU A 75 22.35 1.74 4.25
CA GLU A 75 21.22 1.70 3.31
C GLU A 75 20.55 3.06 3.10
N PHE A 76 20.66 3.99 4.06
CA PHE A 76 20.07 5.32 3.97
C PHE A 76 21.04 6.38 3.46
N LYS A 77 22.33 6.05 3.34
CA LYS A 77 23.40 7.02 3.04
C LYS A 77 23.08 7.90 1.83
N ASP A 78 22.81 7.30 0.67
CA ASP A 78 22.63 8.06 -0.58
C ASP A 78 21.38 8.96 -0.53
N LYS A 79 20.33 8.49 0.15
CA LYS A 79 19.10 9.26 0.31
C LYS A 79 19.30 10.43 1.28
N LEU A 80 19.99 10.21 2.39
CA LEU A 80 20.29 11.26 3.37
C LEU A 80 21.29 12.28 2.83
N LEU A 81 22.27 11.85 2.02
CA LEU A 81 23.13 12.79 1.26
C LEU A 81 22.29 13.65 0.31
N SER A 82 21.19 13.11 -0.25
CA SER A 82 20.27 13.90 -1.05
C SER A 82 19.53 14.96 -0.23
N ALA A 83 19.16 14.66 1.02
CA ALA A 83 18.52 15.59 1.94
C ALA A 83 19.52 16.62 2.49
N GLU A 84 20.77 16.23 2.78
CA GLU A 84 21.87 17.10 3.23
C GLU A 84 22.18 18.22 2.21
N ARG A 85 21.89 18.00 0.92
CA ARG A 85 21.95 19.05 -0.12
C ARG A 85 21.00 20.22 0.12
N ALA A 86 19.97 20.07 0.94
CA ALA A 86 19.15 21.20 1.39
C ALA A 86 19.95 22.21 2.23
N VAL A 87 21.07 21.79 2.81
CA VAL A 87 21.99 22.61 3.61
C VAL A 87 23.23 22.98 2.79
N THR A 88 23.88 22.01 2.15
CA THR A 88 25.11 22.26 1.36
C THR A 88 24.84 22.89 0.00
N GLY A 89 23.58 22.91 -0.42
CA GLY A 89 23.12 23.44 -1.70
C GLY A 89 23.13 22.44 -2.85
N TYR A 90 22.32 22.74 -3.86
CA TYR A 90 22.18 21.95 -5.08
C TYR A 90 23.03 22.57 -6.18
N ARG A 91 23.72 21.75 -6.96
CA ARG A 91 24.48 22.25 -8.12
C ARG A 91 23.56 22.35 -9.34
N ASP A 92 23.35 23.56 -9.83
CA ASP A 92 22.56 23.81 -11.04
C ASP A 92 23.29 23.25 -12.27
N PRO A 93 22.72 22.29 -13.02
CA PRO A 93 23.36 21.70 -14.19
C PRO A 93 23.68 22.70 -15.30
N TYR A 94 22.91 23.80 -15.39
CA TYR A 94 23.04 24.78 -16.47
C TYR A 94 24.05 25.88 -16.15
N SER A 95 24.06 26.36 -14.90
CA SER A 95 24.93 27.47 -14.49
C SER A 95 26.16 27.05 -13.69
N GLY A 96 26.18 25.81 -13.18
CA GLY A 96 27.23 25.30 -12.30
C GLY A 96 27.22 25.90 -10.89
N LYS A 97 26.34 26.87 -10.61
CA LYS A 97 26.21 27.55 -9.33
C LYS A 97 25.50 26.69 -8.29
N THR A 98 25.79 26.95 -7.02
CA THR A 98 25.07 26.38 -5.89
C THR A 98 23.76 27.14 -5.72
N ILE A 99 22.64 26.44 -5.63
CA ILE A 99 21.31 27.02 -5.46
C ILE A 99 20.64 26.44 -4.22
N SER A 100 19.73 27.21 -3.64
CA SER A 100 18.94 26.81 -2.46
C SER A 100 17.97 25.68 -2.76
N LEU A 101 17.47 25.02 -1.70
CA LEU A 101 16.43 23.98 -1.77
C LEU A 101 15.21 24.44 -2.56
N PHE A 102 14.72 25.64 -2.28
CA PHE A 102 13.54 26.21 -2.94
C PHE A 102 13.76 26.46 -4.44
N GLN A 103 14.93 26.98 -4.81
CA GLN A 103 15.28 27.19 -6.21
C GLN A 103 15.46 25.86 -6.96
N ALA A 104 16.07 24.87 -6.32
CA ALA A 104 16.19 23.52 -6.86
C ALA A 104 14.81 22.89 -7.10
N MET A 105 13.86 23.09 -6.18
CA MET A 105 12.48 22.65 -6.30
C MET A 105 11.76 23.34 -7.48
N LYS A 106 11.88 24.67 -7.62
CA LYS A 106 11.30 25.40 -8.76
C LYS A 106 11.88 24.97 -10.11
N LYS A 107 13.14 24.54 -10.14
CA LYS A 107 13.81 24.01 -11.33
C LYS A 107 13.58 22.51 -11.55
N GLY A 108 12.81 21.84 -10.70
CA GLY A 108 12.52 20.41 -10.81
C GLY A 108 13.72 19.49 -10.55
N LEU A 109 14.77 19.97 -9.88
CA LEU A 109 15.93 19.14 -9.47
C LEU A 109 15.61 18.25 -8.25
N ILE A 110 14.57 18.60 -7.51
CA ILE A 110 13.97 17.81 -6.43
C ILE A 110 12.47 17.74 -6.63
N LEU A 111 11.86 16.61 -6.26
CA LEU A 111 10.41 16.44 -6.28
C LEU A 111 9.75 17.49 -5.39
N LYS A 112 8.66 18.11 -5.86
CA LYS A 112 7.96 19.20 -5.17
C LYS A 112 7.55 18.79 -3.75
N ASP A 113 6.87 17.66 -3.59
CA ASP A 113 6.39 17.18 -2.28
C ASP A 113 7.54 16.91 -1.29
N HIS A 114 8.66 16.38 -1.79
CA HIS A 114 9.86 16.20 -0.98
C HIS A 114 10.45 17.56 -0.58
N GLY A 115 10.60 18.49 -1.52
CA GLY A 115 11.09 19.83 -1.24
C GLY A 115 10.26 20.60 -0.22
N ILE A 116 8.93 20.51 -0.31
CA ILE A 116 7.98 21.12 0.64
C ILE A 116 8.24 20.62 2.07
N ARG A 117 8.33 19.30 2.27
CA ARG A 117 8.58 18.69 3.58
C ARG A 117 9.91 19.13 4.20
N LEU A 118 10.96 19.28 3.39
CA LEU A 118 12.26 19.76 3.87
C LEU A 118 12.24 21.26 4.21
N LEU A 119 11.54 22.09 3.41
CA LEU A 119 11.36 23.52 3.68
C LEU A 119 10.59 23.75 4.98
N GLU A 120 9.54 22.96 5.19
CA GLU A 120 8.75 22.96 6.41
C GLU A 120 9.61 22.70 7.66
N ALA A 121 10.48 21.67 7.60
CA ALA A 121 11.41 21.37 8.68
C ALA A 121 12.43 22.50 8.93
N GLN A 122 12.93 23.16 7.87
CA GLN A 122 13.83 24.32 8.00
C GLN A 122 13.14 25.50 8.69
N ILE A 123 11.93 25.85 8.27
CA ILE A 123 11.13 26.95 8.85
C ILE A 123 10.87 26.68 10.33
N ALA A 124 10.35 25.50 10.66
CA ALA A 124 10.05 25.10 12.03
C ALA A 124 11.28 25.09 12.95
N THR A 125 12.49 24.89 12.39
CA THR A 125 13.75 24.89 13.15
C THR A 125 14.48 26.25 13.14
N GLY A 126 13.83 27.32 12.68
CA GLY A 126 14.34 28.70 12.83
C GLY A 126 14.62 29.46 11.54
N GLY A 127 14.20 28.95 10.37
CA GLY A 127 14.24 29.69 9.11
C GLY A 127 14.92 28.96 7.95
N ILE A 128 14.88 29.57 6.77
CA ILE A 128 15.36 29.01 5.51
C ILE A 128 16.88 29.03 5.44
N ILE A 129 17.51 27.95 4.99
CA ILE A 129 18.98 27.87 4.92
C ILE A 129 19.49 28.48 3.62
N ASP A 130 20.45 29.40 3.74
CA ASP A 130 21.26 29.90 2.63
C ASP A 130 22.50 28.99 2.47
N PRO A 131 22.60 28.20 1.39
CA PRO A 131 23.73 27.28 1.21
C PRO A 131 25.04 27.98 0.83
N GLU A 132 25.00 29.20 0.29
CA GLU A 132 26.23 29.92 -0.07
C GLU A 132 26.87 30.54 1.18
N GLU A 133 26.04 31.16 2.03
CA GLU A 133 26.49 31.86 3.24
C GLU A 133 26.40 31.00 4.50
N SER A 134 25.93 29.75 4.40
CA SER A 134 25.87 28.74 5.47
C SER A 134 25.20 29.20 6.78
N HIS A 135 24.14 30.01 6.68
CA HIS A 135 23.35 30.46 7.82
C HIS A 135 21.84 30.45 7.52
N ARG A 136 21.04 30.52 8.59
CA ARG A 136 19.57 30.58 8.49
C ARG A 136 19.11 32.02 8.30
N LEU A 137 18.15 32.19 7.40
CA LEU A 137 17.51 33.45 7.09
C LEU A 137 16.07 33.46 7.63
N PRO A 138 15.64 34.57 8.24
CA PRO A 138 14.22 34.81 8.49
C PRO A 138 13.43 34.76 7.18
N VAL A 139 12.17 34.36 7.26
CA VAL A 139 11.26 34.18 6.11
C VAL A 139 11.18 35.46 5.27
N GLU A 140 11.14 36.63 5.90
CA GLU A 140 11.05 37.94 5.23
C GLU A 140 12.29 38.28 4.42
N VAL A 141 13.47 37.82 4.88
CA VAL A 141 14.74 38.00 4.15
C VAL A 141 14.84 36.98 3.03
N ALA A 142 14.36 35.75 3.26
CA ALA A 142 14.32 34.70 2.25
C ALA A 142 13.46 35.07 1.05
N TYR A 143 12.33 35.78 1.25
CA TYR A 143 11.53 36.36 0.16
C TYR A 143 12.34 37.30 -0.74
N LYS A 144 13.06 38.25 -0.13
CA LYS A 144 13.85 39.24 -0.88
C LYS A 144 14.99 38.61 -1.68
N ARG A 145 15.54 37.49 -1.20
CA ARG A 145 16.61 36.73 -1.88
C ARG A 145 16.08 35.69 -2.87
N GLY A 146 14.76 35.47 -2.94
CA GLY A 146 14.16 34.45 -3.79
C GLY A 146 14.50 33.01 -3.36
N PHE A 147 14.78 32.81 -2.07
CA PHE A 147 14.95 31.49 -1.46
C PHE A 147 13.65 30.95 -0.87
N PHE A 148 12.60 31.76 -0.91
CA PHE A 148 11.24 31.39 -0.52
C PHE A 148 10.26 32.37 -1.19
N ASP A 149 8.97 32.04 -1.28
CA ASP A 149 7.94 32.96 -1.79
C ASP A 149 6.63 32.87 -0.99
N GLU A 150 5.78 33.88 -1.18
CA GLU A 150 4.50 34.00 -0.48
C GLU A 150 3.56 32.84 -0.82
N GLU A 151 3.53 32.39 -2.08
CA GLU A 151 2.74 31.22 -2.53
C GLU A 151 3.10 29.96 -1.73
N MET A 152 4.40 29.65 -1.58
CA MET A 152 4.83 28.51 -0.78
C MET A 152 4.53 28.68 0.71
N ASN A 153 4.59 29.92 1.22
CA ASN A 153 4.21 30.19 2.60
C ASN A 153 2.73 29.91 2.85
N GLU A 154 1.85 30.33 1.94
CA GLU A 154 0.41 30.02 2.02
C GLU A 154 0.18 28.51 2.07
N ILE A 155 0.84 27.74 1.20
CA ILE A 155 0.77 26.26 1.17
C ILE A 155 1.21 25.65 2.51
N LEU A 156 2.30 26.13 3.10
CA LEU A 156 2.81 25.61 4.38
C LEU A 156 1.96 26.04 5.59
N THR A 157 1.20 27.12 5.48
CA THR A 157 0.33 27.62 6.56
C THR A 157 -1.09 27.06 6.52
N ASP A 158 -1.53 26.43 5.42
CA ASP A 158 -2.87 25.89 5.30
C ASP A 158 -3.08 24.65 6.21
N PRO A 159 -3.95 24.72 7.24
CA PRO A 159 -4.20 23.61 8.15
C PRO A 159 -5.03 22.46 7.53
N SER A 160 -5.59 22.66 6.33
CA SER A 160 -6.49 21.71 5.65
C SER A 160 -5.79 20.72 4.71
N ASP A 161 -4.50 20.90 4.42
CA ASP A 161 -3.92 20.42 3.15
C ASP A 161 -2.62 19.59 3.29
N ASP A 162 -2.23 19.01 2.15
CA ASP A 162 -1.23 17.97 1.82
C ASP A 162 0.22 18.11 2.39
N THR A 163 0.47 18.98 3.36
CA THR A 163 1.79 19.24 3.97
C THR A 163 2.13 18.36 5.17
N LYS A 164 1.20 17.52 5.64
CA LYS A 164 1.38 16.61 6.80
C LYS A 164 2.30 15.42 6.46
N GLY A 165 3.57 15.72 6.24
CA GLY A 165 4.58 14.76 5.81
C GLY A 165 5.26 13.98 6.94
N PHE A 166 4.84 14.16 8.20
CA PHE A 166 5.42 13.49 9.37
C PHE A 166 4.36 12.71 10.15
N PHE A 167 4.76 11.58 10.73
CA PHE A 167 3.86 10.69 11.46
C PHE A 167 4.24 10.61 12.93
N ASP A 168 3.30 10.85 13.86
CA ASP A 168 3.54 10.68 15.29
C ASP A 168 3.46 9.19 15.69
N PRO A 169 4.54 8.56 16.17
CA PRO A 169 4.53 7.16 16.59
C PRO A 169 3.59 6.84 17.76
N ASN A 170 3.19 7.84 18.55
CA ASN A 170 2.33 7.65 19.73
C ASN A 170 0.85 7.70 19.39
N THR A 171 0.42 8.68 18.59
CA THR A 171 -1.00 8.89 18.24
C THR A 171 -1.38 8.31 16.88
N GLU A 172 -0.39 7.96 16.06
CA GLU A 172 -0.56 7.48 14.68
C GLU A 172 -1.25 8.50 13.75
N GLU A 173 -1.08 9.80 14.04
CA GLU A 173 -1.59 10.90 13.24
C GLU A 173 -0.52 11.46 12.29
N ASN A 174 -0.95 11.92 11.11
CA ASN A 174 -0.12 12.72 10.23
C ASN A 174 -0.12 14.17 10.72
N LEU A 175 1.06 14.74 10.89
CA LEU A 175 1.31 16.08 11.38
C LEU A 175 2.26 16.85 10.46
N THR A 176 2.24 18.16 10.64
CA THR A 176 3.32 19.06 10.22
C THR A 176 4.56 18.83 11.10
N TYR A 177 5.74 19.22 10.63
CA TYR A 177 6.96 19.13 11.43
C TYR A 177 6.87 19.97 12.70
N LEU A 178 6.29 21.17 12.61
CA LEU A 178 6.04 22.03 13.76
C LEU A 178 5.11 21.35 14.78
N GLY A 179 4.01 20.75 14.31
CA GLY A 179 3.08 20.02 15.18
C GLY A 179 3.73 18.81 15.85
N LEU A 180 4.68 18.15 15.19
CA LEU A 180 5.47 17.08 15.81
C LEU A 180 6.48 17.63 16.83
N MET A 181 7.12 18.76 16.56
CA MET A 181 8.03 19.43 17.50
C MET A 181 7.30 19.88 18.77
N GLU A 182 6.05 20.36 18.67
CA GLU A 182 5.22 20.73 19.82
C GLU A 182 4.93 19.55 20.76
N ARG A 183 5.02 18.31 20.26
CA ARG A 183 4.87 17.08 21.07
C ARG A 183 6.20 16.59 21.67
N CYS A 184 7.31 17.18 21.27
CA CYS A 184 8.62 16.87 21.81
C CYS A 184 8.89 17.64 23.11
N ILE A 185 9.81 17.14 23.92
CA ILE A 185 10.35 17.86 25.08
C ILE A 185 11.73 18.40 24.74
N THR A 186 12.08 19.56 25.26
CA THR A 186 13.45 20.07 25.15
C THR A 186 14.22 19.68 26.39
N ASP A 187 15.32 18.94 26.22
CA ASP A 187 16.23 18.62 27.30
C ASP A 187 16.97 19.90 27.73
N PRO A 188 16.83 20.36 28.99
CA PRO A 188 17.47 21.59 29.46
C PRO A 188 19.00 21.52 29.46
N ASP A 189 19.59 20.33 29.59
CA ASP A 189 21.05 20.18 29.71
C ASP A 189 21.73 20.17 28.33
N THR A 190 21.13 19.49 27.35
CA THR A 190 21.69 19.36 26.00
C THR A 190 21.09 20.32 24.99
N GLY A 191 19.91 20.88 25.27
CA GLY A 191 19.11 21.67 24.33
C GLY A 191 18.49 20.84 23.20
N LEU A 192 18.53 19.50 23.27
CA LEU A 192 17.98 18.63 22.26
C LEU A 192 16.45 18.54 22.37
N VAL A 193 15.79 18.53 21.21
CA VAL A 193 14.34 18.30 21.11
C VAL A 193 14.10 16.81 20.96
N LEU A 194 13.54 16.19 21.99
CA LEU A 194 13.37 14.75 22.14
C LEU A 194 11.90 14.36 21.97
N LEU A 195 11.63 13.47 21.03
CA LEU A 195 10.30 12.88 20.85
C LEU A 195 10.08 11.80 21.91
N LEU A 196 9.12 12.04 22.80
CA LEU A 196 8.73 11.07 23.81
C LEU A 196 8.05 9.88 23.15
N LEU A 197 8.65 8.69 23.25
CA LEU A 197 8.02 7.45 22.82
C LEU A 197 7.41 6.76 24.03
N LYS A 198 6.09 6.57 24.01
CA LYS A 198 5.44 5.72 25.00
C LYS A 198 5.85 4.29 24.71
N GLU A 199 6.45 3.60 25.68
CA GLU A 199 6.53 2.16 25.61
C GLU A 199 5.10 1.64 25.44
N LYS A 200 4.80 1.09 24.25
CA LYS A 200 3.68 0.18 24.13
C LYS A 200 4.06 -1.01 25.02
N LYS A 201 3.75 -0.93 26.32
CA LYS A 201 3.64 -2.13 27.15
C LYS A 201 2.83 -3.05 26.26
N LYS A 202 3.41 -4.21 25.93
CA LYS A 202 2.60 -5.31 25.47
C LYS A 202 1.72 -5.66 26.66
N GLU A 203 0.64 -4.88 26.89
CA GLU A 203 -0.63 -5.53 27.09
C GLU A 203 -0.65 -6.56 25.98
N LYS A 204 -0.53 -7.82 26.37
CA LYS A 204 -1.04 -8.91 25.56
C LYS A 204 -2.54 -8.66 25.48
N GLN A 205 -2.95 -7.59 24.79
CA GLN A 205 -4.24 -7.50 24.18
C GLN A 205 -4.22 -8.72 23.30
N ALA A 206 -5.01 -9.72 23.73
CA ALA A 206 -5.35 -10.86 22.92
C ALA A 206 -5.60 -10.26 21.54
N SER A 207 -4.69 -10.55 20.61
CA SER A 207 -4.72 -9.91 19.33
C SER A 207 -6.13 -10.15 18.83
N SER A 208 -6.88 -9.08 18.60
CA SER A 208 -8.01 -9.11 17.69
C SER A 208 -7.43 -9.39 16.30
N LYS A 209 -6.91 -10.60 16.11
CA LYS A 209 -6.92 -11.34 14.86
C LYS A 209 -8.32 -11.93 14.66
N SER A 210 -9.36 -11.17 15.03
CA SER A 210 -10.52 -11.10 14.16
C SER A 210 -10.12 -10.20 12.98
N SER A 211 -9.43 -10.81 12.01
CA SER A 211 -9.38 -10.28 10.64
C SER A 211 -10.71 -10.52 9.92
N VAL A 212 -11.81 -10.76 10.64
CA VAL A 212 -13.14 -10.80 10.03
C VAL A 212 -13.61 -9.36 9.95
N ARG A 213 -13.21 -8.68 8.87
CA ARG A 213 -13.89 -7.47 8.40
C ARG A 213 -15.40 -7.70 8.51
N LYS A 214 -16.09 -6.84 9.27
CA LYS A 214 -17.55 -6.76 9.36
C LYS A 214 -18.19 -6.94 7.97
N ARG A 215 -18.82 -8.09 7.71
CA ARG A 215 -19.67 -8.33 6.53
C ARG A 215 -21.12 -8.25 7.01
N ARG A 216 -21.85 -7.21 6.60
CA ARG A 216 -23.30 -7.13 6.83
C ARG A 216 -23.99 -7.94 5.74
N ILE A 217 -24.53 -9.10 6.10
CA ILE A 217 -25.35 -9.91 5.19
C ILE A 217 -26.74 -9.27 5.15
N VAL A 218 -27.23 -9.01 3.95
CA VAL A 218 -28.55 -8.40 3.73
C VAL A 218 -29.29 -9.28 2.74
N ILE A 219 -30.43 -9.82 3.16
CA ILE A 219 -31.30 -10.61 2.28
C ILE A 219 -32.36 -9.67 1.74
N VAL A 220 -32.51 -9.63 0.42
CA VAL A 220 -33.51 -8.80 -0.25
C VAL A 220 -34.66 -9.69 -0.68
N ASP A 221 -35.87 -9.31 -0.28
CA ASP A 221 -37.09 -9.97 -0.73
C ASP A 221 -37.25 -9.80 -2.26
N PRO A 222 -37.28 -10.90 -3.03
CA PRO A 222 -37.35 -10.83 -4.49
C PRO A 222 -38.60 -10.12 -5.02
N GLU A 223 -39.71 -10.14 -4.27
CA GLU A 223 -40.98 -9.58 -4.73
C GLU A 223 -41.13 -8.09 -4.36
N THR A 224 -40.53 -7.67 -3.25
CA THR A 224 -40.72 -6.32 -2.71
C THR A 224 -39.47 -5.43 -2.81
N GLY A 225 -38.31 -6.03 -3.10
CA GLY A 225 -37.02 -5.34 -3.18
C GLY A 225 -36.55 -4.75 -1.83
N ARG A 226 -37.21 -5.12 -0.72
CA ARG A 226 -36.88 -4.62 0.62
C ARG A 226 -35.83 -5.50 1.28
N GLU A 227 -34.87 -4.85 1.91
CA GLU A 227 -33.89 -5.49 2.79
C GLU A 227 -34.59 -6.08 4.02
N MET A 228 -34.22 -7.31 4.38
CA MET A 228 -34.67 -8.01 5.58
C MET A 228 -33.54 -8.83 6.19
N THR A 229 -33.73 -9.20 7.46
CA THR A 229 -32.73 -9.97 8.22
C THR A 229 -32.68 -11.43 7.79
N VAL A 230 -31.54 -12.11 8.02
CA VAL A 230 -31.38 -13.55 7.74
C VAL A 230 -32.46 -14.39 8.43
N TYR A 231 -32.85 -14.00 9.65
CA TYR A 231 -33.92 -14.65 10.40
C TYR A 231 -35.32 -14.43 9.80
N GLU A 232 -35.61 -13.22 9.30
CA GLU A 232 -36.88 -12.92 8.64
C GLU A 232 -37.02 -13.66 7.32
N ALA A 233 -35.94 -13.79 6.55
CA ALA A 233 -35.91 -14.58 5.33
C ALA A 233 -36.18 -16.07 5.61
N TYR A 234 -35.60 -16.64 6.67
CA TYR A 234 -35.86 -18.02 7.07
C TYR A 234 -37.31 -18.24 7.49
N ARG A 235 -37.86 -17.34 8.32
CA ARG A 235 -39.29 -17.43 8.74
C ARG A 235 -40.26 -17.29 7.58
N ARG A 236 -39.90 -16.55 6.52
CA ARG A 236 -40.69 -16.41 5.30
C ARG A 236 -40.47 -17.56 4.31
N GLY A 237 -39.58 -18.51 4.62
CA GLY A 237 -39.24 -19.63 3.75
C GLY A 237 -38.44 -19.23 2.50
N LEU A 238 -37.85 -18.03 2.49
CA LEU A 238 -37.02 -17.54 1.39
C LEU A 238 -35.62 -18.16 1.39
N ILE A 239 -35.19 -18.66 2.55
CA ILE A 239 -33.97 -19.45 2.72
C ILE A 239 -34.29 -20.69 3.55
N ASP A 240 -33.62 -21.80 3.27
CA ASP A 240 -33.77 -23.06 3.99
C ASP A 240 -32.98 -23.07 5.30
N GLN A 241 -33.23 -24.08 6.15
CA GLN A 241 -32.65 -24.16 7.49
C GLN A 241 -31.11 -24.29 7.46
N GLN A 242 -30.56 -24.94 6.44
CA GLN A 242 -29.11 -25.10 6.31
C GLN A 242 -28.46 -23.76 5.96
N THR A 243 -29.01 -23.06 4.96
CA THR A 243 -28.55 -21.72 4.57
C THR A 243 -28.74 -20.69 5.68
N TYR A 244 -29.83 -20.78 6.45
CA TYR A 244 -30.02 -19.95 7.65
C TYR A 244 -28.89 -20.13 8.65
N LEU A 245 -28.50 -21.37 8.96
CA LEU A 245 -27.43 -21.66 9.91
C LEU A 245 -26.08 -21.12 9.41
N GLU A 246 -25.76 -21.31 8.13
CA GLU A 246 -24.52 -20.83 7.50
C GLU A 246 -24.44 -19.30 7.46
N LEU A 247 -25.53 -18.61 7.09
CA LEU A 247 -25.56 -17.14 7.07
C LEU A 247 -25.57 -16.56 8.49
N ALA A 248 -26.26 -17.20 9.43
CA ALA A 248 -26.28 -16.79 10.83
C ALA A 248 -24.93 -17.00 11.55
N GLU A 249 -24.13 -17.98 11.11
CA GLU A 249 -22.75 -18.20 11.56
C GLU A 249 -21.81 -17.10 11.05
N GLN A 250 -22.02 -16.63 9.82
CA GLN A 250 -21.27 -15.52 9.23
C GLN A 250 -21.60 -14.15 9.84
N GLU A 251 -22.77 -14.00 10.49
CA GLU A 251 -23.18 -12.80 11.24
C GLU A 251 -22.71 -12.79 12.71
N CYS A 252 -21.94 -13.78 13.17
CA CYS A 252 -21.59 -13.95 14.59
C CYS A 252 -20.53 -12.92 15.06
N GLU A 253 -20.99 -11.80 15.65
CA GLU A 253 -20.19 -10.68 16.15
C GLU A 253 -19.87 -10.80 17.65
N TRP A 254 -18.96 -11.70 18.02
CA TRP A 254 -18.39 -11.71 19.38
C TRP A 254 -17.40 -10.55 19.56
N GLU A 255 -17.61 -9.72 20.58
CA GLU A 255 -16.76 -8.58 20.89
C GLU A 255 -16.29 -8.67 22.35
N GLU A 256 -14.99 -8.47 22.59
CA GLU A 256 -14.44 -8.33 23.94
C GLU A 256 -14.48 -6.86 24.35
N LEU A 257 -15.11 -6.59 25.49
CA LEU A 257 -15.22 -5.26 26.08
C LEU A 257 -14.62 -5.28 27.49
N THR A 258 -13.68 -4.39 27.72
CA THR A 258 -13.16 -4.08 29.06
C THR A 258 -14.07 -3.04 29.71
N VAL A 259 -14.97 -3.49 30.57
CA VAL A 259 -15.93 -2.62 31.27
C VAL A 259 -15.30 -2.20 32.59
N THR A 260 -15.09 -0.89 32.76
CA THR A 260 -14.69 -0.32 34.05
C THR A 260 -15.94 0.01 34.84
N SER A 261 -16.18 -0.70 35.94
CA SER A 261 -17.33 -0.47 36.82
C SER A 261 -17.16 0.84 37.62
N SER A 262 -18.25 1.38 38.16
CA SER A 262 -18.27 2.66 38.89
C SER A 262 -17.43 2.66 40.19
N ASP A 263 -16.96 1.49 40.61
CA ASP A 263 -16.04 1.25 41.72
C ASP A 263 -14.55 1.24 41.30
N GLY A 264 -14.26 1.42 40.01
CA GLY A 264 -12.90 1.43 39.46
C GLY A 264 -12.35 0.04 39.10
N THR A 265 -13.14 -1.02 39.26
CA THR A 265 -12.74 -2.38 38.89
C THR A 265 -12.90 -2.60 37.38
N VAL A 266 -11.81 -2.98 36.70
CA VAL A 266 -11.81 -3.32 35.27
C VAL A 266 -12.13 -4.79 35.11
N LYS A 267 -13.20 -5.12 34.38
CA LYS A 267 -13.62 -6.49 34.07
C LYS A 267 -13.61 -6.75 32.58
N SER A 268 -13.17 -7.93 32.17
CA SER A 268 -13.23 -8.39 30.77
C SER A 268 -14.54 -9.12 30.51
N VAL A 269 -15.35 -8.61 29.59
CA VAL A 269 -16.65 -9.16 29.25
C VAL A 269 -16.70 -9.47 27.75
N ILE A 270 -17.10 -10.69 27.39
CA ILE A 270 -17.33 -11.09 26.01
C ILE A 270 -18.82 -10.97 25.70
N ILE A 271 -19.17 -10.20 24.68
CA ILE A 271 -20.55 -9.91 24.31
C ILE A 271 -20.86 -10.51 22.95
N ASP A 272 -21.96 -11.26 22.89
CA ASP A 272 -22.63 -11.62 21.64
C ASP A 272 -23.59 -10.48 21.26
N ARG A 273 -23.23 -9.67 20.25
CA ARG A 273 -24.03 -8.51 19.84
C ARG A 273 -25.38 -8.88 19.21
N ARG A 274 -25.57 -10.14 18.79
CA ARG A 274 -26.82 -10.63 18.21
C ARG A 274 -27.81 -11.04 19.30
N SER A 275 -27.36 -11.75 20.33
CA SER A 275 -28.22 -12.20 21.44
C SER A 275 -28.26 -11.21 22.60
N GLY A 276 -27.35 -10.24 22.64
CA GLY A 276 -27.14 -9.35 23.78
C GLY A 276 -26.57 -10.06 25.00
N ARG A 277 -26.16 -11.33 24.88
CA ARG A 277 -25.60 -12.10 25.98
C ARG A 277 -24.19 -11.64 26.27
N GLN A 278 -23.90 -11.50 27.56
CA GLN A 278 -22.63 -11.04 28.07
C GLN A 278 -22.07 -12.12 28.97
N TYR A 279 -20.79 -12.45 28.79
CA TYR A 279 -20.08 -13.44 29.57
C TYR A 279 -18.91 -12.73 30.23
N ASP A 280 -18.99 -12.60 31.54
CA ASP A 280 -17.90 -12.10 32.36
C ASP A 280 -16.84 -13.21 32.47
N VAL A 281 -15.63 -12.92 32.01
CA VAL A 281 -14.53 -13.89 31.94
C VAL A 281 -14.06 -14.28 33.35
N ASP A 282 -14.10 -13.34 34.31
CA ASP A 282 -13.69 -13.57 35.69
C ASP A 282 -14.76 -14.38 36.43
N ASP A 283 -16.05 -14.11 36.20
CA ASP A 283 -17.16 -14.91 36.73
C ASP A 283 -17.13 -16.35 36.17
N ALA A 284 -16.77 -16.51 34.89
CA ALA A 284 -16.66 -17.83 34.27
C ALA A 284 -15.49 -18.68 34.81
N LEU A 285 -14.37 -18.05 35.22
CA LEU A 285 -13.27 -18.72 35.92
C LEU A 285 -13.68 -19.15 37.34
N VAL A 286 -14.36 -18.27 38.07
CA VAL A 286 -14.83 -18.56 39.44
C VAL A 286 -15.87 -19.68 39.46
N ARG A 287 -16.75 -19.72 38.44
CA ARG A 287 -17.77 -20.76 38.28
C ARG A 287 -17.25 -22.05 37.63
N GLY A 288 -16.01 -22.04 37.15
CA GLY A 288 -15.36 -23.21 36.54
C GLY A 288 -15.88 -23.58 35.15
N PHE A 289 -16.47 -22.63 34.41
CA PHE A 289 -16.83 -22.84 33.00
C PHE A 289 -15.61 -22.83 32.09
N ILE A 290 -14.54 -22.12 32.49
CA ILE A 290 -13.24 -22.11 31.84
C ILE A 290 -12.15 -22.34 32.88
N ASP A 291 -11.03 -22.95 32.47
CA ASP A 291 -9.84 -23.10 33.30
C ASP A 291 -8.79 -22.02 32.99
N GLN A 292 -7.83 -21.86 33.90
CA GLN A 292 -6.76 -20.87 33.74
C GLN A 292 -5.95 -21.11 32.46
N ASN A 293 -5.81 -22.38 32.06
CA ASN A 293 -5.07 -22.76 30.86
C ASN A 293 -5.80 -22.38 29.56
N ALA A 294 -7.14 -22.45 29.51
CA ALA A 294 -7.93 -21.95 28.39
C ALA A 294 -7.84 -20.43 28.28
N LEU A 295 -7.89 -19.71 29.40
CA LEU A 295 -7.69 -18.26 29.43
C LEU A 295 -6.28 -17.88 28.93
N ASP A 296 -5.25 -18.58 29.40
CA ASP A 296 -3.87 -18.31 28.99
C ASP A 296 -3.63 -18.65 27.52
N SER A 297 -4.28 -19.71 27.00
CA SER A 297 -4.25 -20.08 25.58
C SER A 297 -4.97 -19.05 24.69
N TYR A 298 -6.11 -18.53 25.16
CA TYR A 298 -6.83 -17.41 24.53
C TYR A 298 -5.99 -16.13 24.52
N ARG A 299 -5.41 -15.74 25.67
CA ARG A 299 -4.51 -14.58 25.79
C ARG A 299 -3.23 -14.73 24.99
N ALA A 300 -2.75 -15.96 24.78
CA ALA A 300 -1.61 -16.27 23.90
C ALA A 300 -1.98 -16.22 22.41
N GLY A 301 -3.26 -16.11 22.06
CA GLY A 301 -3.75 -16.10 20.68
C GLY A 301 -3.77 -17.47 20.00
N ASN A 302 -3.67 -18.54 20.79
CA ASN A 302 -3.72 -19.93 20.30
C ASN A 302 -5.16 -20.46 20.18
N LEU A 303 -6.14 -19.68 20.61
CA LEU A 303 -7.55 -20.04 20.66
C LEU A 303 -8.38 -18.86 20.13
N ALA A 304 -9.32 -19.12 19.21
CA ALA A 304 -10.14 -18.07 18.61
C ALA A 304 -11.21 -17.56 19.59
N ILE A 305 -11.66 -16.30 19.42
CA ILE A 305 -12.71 -15.70 20.27
C ILE A 305 -14.02 -16.47 20.20
N THR A 306 -14.34 -17.08 19.06
CA THR A 306 -15.53 -17.93 18.89
C THR A 306 -15.42 -19.22 19.72
N GLU A 307 -14.26 -19.89 19.66
CA GLU A 307 -13.98 -21.09 20.46
C GLU A 307 -13.95 -20.77 21.96
N PHE A 308 -13.43 -19.60 22.32
CA PHE A 308 -13.43 -19.13 23.70
C PHE A 308 -14.84 -18.80 24.20
N ALA A 309 -15.64 -18.13 23.37
CA ALA A 309 -17.04 -17.83 23.66
C ALA A 309 -17.90 -19.10 23.78
N ASP A 310 -17.62 -20.14 22.99
CA ASP A 310 -18.30 -21.43 23.11
C ASP A 310 -18.00 -22.09 24.46
N MET A 311 -16.77 -21.99 24.97
CA MET A 311 -16.42 -22.48 26.31
C MET A 311 -17.10 -21.65 27.41
N LEU A 312 -17.21 -20.33 27.25
CA LEU A 312 -17.94 -19.45 28.16
C LEU A 312 -19.45 -19.70 28.18
N SER A 313 -20.03 -20.16 27.06
CA SER A 313 -21.46 -20.48 26.94
C SER A 313 -21.84 -21.84 27.56
N GLY A 314 -20.85 -22.63 28.00
CA GLY A 314 -21.07 -23.90 28.70
C GLY A 314 -21.43 -25.08 27.79
N ASN A 315 -21.25 -24.97 26.47
CA ASN A 315 -21.72 -25.97 25.50
C ASN A 315 -20.77 -27.18 25.27
N MET A 316 -19.79 -27.40 26.14
CA MET A 316 -18.85 -28.52 26.07
C MET A 316 -19.46 -29.83 26.62
N GLY A 317 -20.42 -30.36 25.87
CA GLY A 317 -20.84 -31.77 25.94
C GLY A 317 -19.90 -32.66 25.14
N GLY A 318 -18.63 -32.74 25.55
CA GLY A 318 -17.73 -33.85 25.20
C GLY A 318 -16.73 -33.58 24.08
N PHE A 319 -15.48 -33.28 24.46
CA PHE A 319 -14.31 -34.01 23.99
C PHE A 319 -13.26 -33.98 25.10
N ARG A 320 -12.81 -35.18 25.50
CA ARG A 320 -11.85 -35.40 26.59
C ARG A 320 -10.44 -35.02 26.15
N SER A 321 -9.70 -34.47 27.11
CA SER A 321 -8.27 -34.15 27.12
C SER A 321 -7.39 -35.14 26.37
N ARG A 322 -6.46 -34.64 25.54
CA ARG A 322 -5.28 -35.41 25.13
C ARG A 322 -4.06 -34.88 25.86
N SER A 323 -3.88 -35.39 27.07
CA SER A 323 -2.59 -35.38 27.77
C SER A 323 -1.69 -36.46 27.16
N SER A 324 -0.42 -36.09 27.02
CA SER A 324 0.72 -36.92 26.65
C SER A 324 0.91 -38.15 27.55
N SER A 325 1.24 -39.31 26.98
CA SER A 325 2.22 -40.25 27.58
C SER A 325 2.58 -41.41 26.65
N PHE A 326 3.79 -41.88 26.87
CA PHE A 326 4.65 -42.77 26.11
C PHE A 326 4.52 -44.21 26.62
N GLY A 327 4.79 -45.21 25.76
CA GLY A 327 5.30 -46.52 26.19
C GLY A 327 4.36 -47.73 26.18
N SER A 328 4.57 -48.59 25.18
CA SER A 328 4.66 -50.06 25.20
C SER A 328 3.75 -50.91 26.13
N THR A 329 3.00 -51.87 25.57
CA THR A 329 3.36 -53.31 25.53
C THR A 329 2.18 -54.23 25.13
N THR A 330 2.48 -55.14 24.20
CA THR A 330 2.06 -56.57 24.08
C THR A 330 0.60 -57.02 24.18
N GLY A 331 0.17 -57.81 23.18
CA GLY A 331 -0.62 -59.03 23.43
C GLY A 331 -1.82 -59.33 22.51
N SER A 332 -1.60 -60.23 21.54
CA SER A 332 -2.47 -61.39 21.18
C SER A 332 -3.84 -61.12 20.50
N THR A 333 -3.96 -61.24 19.16
CA THR A 333 -4.23 -62.43 18.29
C THR A 333 -5.70 -62.86 18.15
N CYS A 334 -6.26 -62.65 16.94
CA CYS A 334 -7.09 -63.60 16.13
C CYS A 334 -7.69 -62.84 14.90
N SER A 335 -7.11 -62.95 13.70
CA SER A 335 -7.31 -63.95 12.62
C SER A 335 -8.40 -63.59 11.58
N GLY A 336 -7.98 -63.22 10.36
CA GLY A 336 -8.80 -63.10 9.15
C GLY A 336 -8.09 -62.29 8.03
N PRO A 337 -8.15 -62.69 6.74
CA PRO A 337 -7.08 -62.50 5.76
C PRO A 337 -7.02 -61.10 5.13
N MET A 338 -5.81 -60.73 4.69
CA MET A 338 -5.49 -59.48 4.02
C MET A 338 -6.10 -59.39 2.61
N SER A 339 -6.77 -58.27 2.36
CA SER A 339 -7.06 -57.69 1.04
C SER A 339 -6.72 -56.19 1.13
N PRO A 340 -6.08 -55.56 0.13
CA PRO A 340 -5.60 -54.19 0.25
C PRO A 340 -6.77 -53.20 0.30
N ILE A 341 -6.84 -52.42 1.38
CA ILE A 341 -7.78 -51.30 1.52
C ILE A 341 -7.27 -50.15 0.63
N PRO A 342 -8.09 -49.61 -0.28
CA PRO A 342 -7.74 -48.44 -1.07
C PRO A 342 -7.60 -47.23 -0.15
N THR A 343 -6.52 -46.50 -0.29
CA THR A 343 -6.30 -45.20 0.35
C THR A 343 -7.41 -44.25 -0.10
N ILE A 344 -8.40 -44.00 0.77
CA ILE A 344 -9.36 -42.92 0.57
C ILE A 344 -8.57 -41.62 0.76
N LYS A 345 -8.09 -41.07 -0.36
CA LYS A 345 -7.71 -39.66 -0.45
C LYS A 345 -8.90 -38.84 0.00
N ALA A 346 -8.66 -37.88 0.89
CA ALA A 346 -9.59 -36.77 1.11
C ALA A 346 -9.99 -36.20 -0.26
N PRO A 347 -11.26 -35.83 -0.48
CA PRO A 347 -11.67 -35.27 -1.76
C PRO A 347 -10.82 -34.05 -2.02
N ALA A 348 -10.00 -34.12 -3.08
CA ALA A 348 -9.32 -32.96 -3.59
C ALA A 348 -10.41 -31.94 -3.91
N VAL A 349 -10.36 -30.77 -3.28
CA VAL A 349 -11.02 -29.60 -3.84
C VAL A 349 -10.45 -29.49 -5.24
N ILE A 350 -11.26 -29.84 -6.25
CA ILE A 350 -10.91 -29.67 -7.64
C ILE A 350 -10.92 -28.15 -7.84
N CYS A 351 -9.77 -27.52 -7.58
CA CYS A 351 -9.53 -26.15 -7.98
C CYS A 351 -9.42 -26.21 -9.51
N ASN A 352 -10.46 -25.75 -10.20
CA ASN A 352 -10.42 -25.63 -11.65
C ASN A 352 -9.47 -24.48 -11.97
N ASP A 353 -8.22 -24.81 -12.27
CA ASP A 353 -7.28 -23.87 -12.88
C ASP A 353 -7.92 -23.31 -14.18
N PRO A 354 -7.65 -22.05 -14.54
CA PRO A 354 -8.23 -21.44 -15.73
C PRO A 354 -7.77 -22.22 -16.98
N THR A 355 -8.71 -22.95 -17.59
CA THR A 355 -8.48 -23.76 -18.80
C THR A 355 -8.76 -22.99 -20.09
N GLU A 356 -9.53 -21.90 -20.01
CA GLU A 356 -9.86 -21.05 -21.15
C GLU A 356 -8.93 -19.84 -21.18
N GLU A 357 -8.29 -19.61 -22.33
CA GLU A 357 -7.48 -18.42 -22.56
C GLU A 357 -8.40 -17.19 -22.64
N THR A 358 -8.33 -16.34 -21.63
CA THR A 358 -9.08 -15.07 -21.61
C THR A 358 -8.12 -13.90 -21.73
N GLY A 359 -8.50 -12.88 -22.50
CA GLY A 359 -7.69 -11.68 -22.66
C GLY A 359 -7.59 -10.84 -21.37
N PRO A 360 -6.51 -10.05 -21.20
CA PRO A 360 -6.45 -9.05 -20.14
C PRO A 360 -7.51 -7.95 -20.37
N ILE A 361 -7.61 -7.00 -19.44
CA ILE A 361 -8.42 -5.80 -19.64
C ILE A 361 -7.82 -5.01 -20.81
N ALA A 362 -8.56 -4.91 -21.91
CA ALA A 362 -8.13 -4.33 -23.18
C ALA A 362 -8.28 -2.80 -23.21
N GLY A 363 -9.28 -2.26 -22.52
CA GLY A 363 -9.55 -0.84 -22.50
C GLY A 363 -10.51 -0.43 -21.40
N ILE A 364 -10.92 0.83 -21.43
CA ILE A 364 -11.87 1.42 -20.50
C ILE A 364 -13.16 1.74 -21.25
N LEU A 365 -14.30 1.40 -20.66
CA LEU A 365 -15.61 1.84 -21.14
C LEU A 365 -16.05 3.01 -20.27
N ASP A 366 -16.10 4.21 -20.86
CA ASP A 366 -16.69 5.36 -20.19
C ASP A 366 -18.21 5.22 -20.20
N ILE A 367 -18.81 5.01 -19.03
CA ILE A 367 -20.27 4.79 -18.94
C ILE A 367 -21.06 6.08 -19.13
N ASP A 368 -20.42 7.25 -19.01
CA ASP A 368 -21.11 8.53 -19.13
C ASP A 368 -21.30 8.89 -20.62
N THR A 369 -20.31 8.56 -21.45
CA THR A 369 -20.31 8.82 -22.91
C THR A 369 -20.63 7.57 -23.74
N LEU A 370 -20.59 6.38 -23.14
CA LEU A 370 -20.67 5.07 -23.79
C LEU A 370 -19.56 4.84 -24.84
N GLU A 371 -18.41 5.49 -24.66
CA GLU A 371 -17.24 5.31 -25.53
C GLU A 371 -16.26 4.27 -24.96
N LYS A 372 -15.77 3.37 -25.82
CA LYS A 372 -14.61 2.54 -25.50
C LYS A 372 -13.34 3.30 -25.85
N VAL A 373 -12.46 3.47 -24.88
CA VAL A 373 -11.22 4.23 -25.00
C VAL A 373 -10.02 3.40 -24.56
N SER A 374 -8.85 3.74 -25.08
CA SER A 374 -7.59 3.12 -24.63
C SER A 374 -7.30 3.49 -23.18
N VAL A 375 -6.46 2.70 -22.50
CA VAL A 375 -6.05 3.01 -21.12
C VAL A 375 -5.31 4.34 -21.05
N THR A 376 -4.49 4.66 -22.06
CA THR A 376 -3.75 5.94 -22.15
C THR A 376 -4.69 7.12 -22.37
N GLU A 377 -5.70 6.96 -23.22
CA GLU A 377 -6.72 7.99 -23.41
C GLU A 377 -7.55 8.19 -22.14
N ALA A 378 -7.90 7.11 -21.43
CA ALA A 378 -8.58 7.19 -20.15
C ALA A 378 -7.75 7.91 -19.06
N LEU A 379 -6.42 7.80 -19.11
CA LEU A 379 -5.51 8.60 -18.27
C LEU A 379 -5.58 10.08 -18.64
N HIS A 380 -5.53 10.43 -19.93
CA HIS A 380 -5.62 11.82 -20.38
C HIS A 380 -6.98 12.46 -20.08
N ARG A 381 -8.05 11.65 -20.10
CA ARG A 381 -9.41 12.04 -19.71
C ARG A 381 -9.65 11.99 -18.19
N ASN A 382 -8.65 11.66 -17.38
CA ASN A 382 -8.75 11.55 -15.93
C ASN A 382 -9.84 10.58 -15.42
N LEU A 383 -10.19 9.57 -16.23
CA LEU A 383 -11.14 8.52 -15.86
C LEU A 383 -10.48 7.48 -14.93
N VAL A 384 -9.16 7.31 -15.08
CA VAL A 384 -8.31 6.38 -14.34
C VAL A 384 -7.12 7.14 -13.77
N ASP A 385 -6.67 6.78 -12.57
CA ASP A 385 -5.46 7.37 -11.97
C ASP A 385 -4.17 6.81 -12.60
N ASN A 386 -3.09 7.59 -12.52
CA ASN A 386 -1.78 7.23 -13.11
C ASN A 386 -1.27 5.85 -12.67
N ILE A 387 -1.49 5.46 -11.41
CA ILE A 387 -1.03 4.16 -10.90
C ILE A 387 -1.88 3.06 -11.53
N THR A 388 -3.21 3.16 -11.46
CA THR A 388 -4.12 2.17 -12.03
C THR A 388 -3.91 2.03 -13.54
N GLY A 389 -3.79 3.13 -14.28
CA GLY A 389 -3.53 3.09 -15.72
C GLY A 389 -2.20 2.41 -16.05
N GLN A 390 -1.12 2.74 -15.32
CA GLN A 390 0.16 2.03 -15.47
C GLN A 390 0.01 0.53 -15.19
N ARG A 391 -0.70 0.13 -14.13
CA ARG A 391 -0.87 -1.29 -13.79
C ARG A 391 -1.70 -2.07 -14.81
N LEU A 392 -2.69 -1.42 -15.43
CA LEU A 392 -3.46 -2.00 -16.54
C LEU A 392 -2.59 -2.17 -17.79
N LEU A 393 -1.77 -1.18 -18.13
CA LEU A 393 -0.82 -1.29 -19.25
C LEU A 393 0.26 -2.36 -18.99
N GLU A 394 0.75 -2.48 -17.75
CA GLU A 394 1.66 -3.55 -17.33
C GLU A 394 1.01 -4.93 -17.53
N ALA A 395 -0.27 -5.07 -17.17
CA ALA A 395 -1.01 -6.32 -17.34
C ALA A 395 -1.16 -6.72 -18.83
N GLN A 396 -1.36 -5.75 -19.72
CA GLN A 396 -1.38 -5.97 -21.17
C GLN A 396 0.01 -6.37 -21.68
N ALA A 397 1.04 -5.61 -21.31
CA ALA A 397 2.42 -5.86 -21.74
C ALA A 397 2.93 -7.24 -21.29
N CYS A 398 2.59 -7.70 -20.07
CA CYS A 398 3.03 -9.01 -19.57
C CYS A 398 2.23 -10.20 -20.11
N THR A 399 1.21 -9.97 -20.93
CA THR A 399 0.34 -11.03 -21.50
C THR A 399 0.35 -11.11 -23.03
N GLY A 400 1.09 -10.22 -23.70
CA GLY A 400 1.30 -10.29 -25.15
C GLY A 400 1.63 -8.97 -25.83
N GLY A 401 1.27 -7.84 -25.22
CA GLY A 401 1.43 -6.52 -25.82
C GLY A 401 0.26 -5.60 -25.49
N ILE A 402 0.39 -4.34 -25.89
CA ILE A 402 -0.61 -3.31 -25.66
C ILE A 402 -1.77 -3.51 -26.64
N ILE A 403 -2.99 -3.47 -26.13
CA ILE A 403 -4.18 -3.76 -26.92
C ILE A 403 -4.78 -2.44 -27.40
N ASP A 404 -5.08 -2.37 -28.70
CA ASP A 404 -5.94 -1.33 -29.25
C ASP A 404 -7.40 -1.77 -29.07
N PRO A 405 -8.22 -1.08 -28.24
CA PRO A 405 -9.61 -1.47 -28.03
C PRO A 405 -10.51 -1.25 -29.25
N ALA A 406 -10.07 -0.46 -30.25
CA ALA A 406 -10.84 -0.25 -31.48
C ALA A 406 -10.73 -1.46 -32.43
N THR A 407 -9.52 -2.00 -32.60
CA THR A 407 -9.22 -3.10 -33.54
C THR A 407 -9.14 -4.46 -32.87
N GLY A 408 -8.82 -4.50 -31.58
CA GLY A 408 -8.49 -5.72 -30.82
C GLY A 408 -7.06 -6.23 -31.07
N GLU A 409 -6.28 -5.55 -31.90
CA GLU A 409 -4.90 -5.93 -32.21
C GLU A 409 -3.96 -5.65 -31.03
N LYS A 410 -2.92 -6.47 -30.91
CA LYS A 410 -1.89 -6.35 -29.87
C LYS A 410 -0.59 -5.88 -30.51
N PHE A 411 0.02 -4.86 -29.92
CA PHE A 411 1.28 -4.31 -30.39
C PHE A 411 2.38 -4.42 -29.32
N PRO A 412 3.65 -4.65 -29.73
CA PRO A 412 4.78 -4.44 -28.85
C PRO A 412 4.78 -3.01 -28.29
N VAL A 413 5.31 -2.81 -27.08
CA VAL A 413 5.27 -1.50 -26.39
C VAL A 413 5.87 -0.37 -27.24
N SER A 414 6.93 -0.66 -28.01
CA SER A 414 7.57 0.31 -28.92
C SER A 414 6.66 0.75 -30.06
N GLU A 415 5.99 -0.20 -30.72
CA GLU A 415 5.07 0.08 -31.83
C GLU A 415 3.78 0.74 -31.32
N ALA A 416 3.30 0.33 -30.14
CA ALA A 416 2.17 0.95 -29.47
C ALA A 416 2.43 2.44 -29.17
N ALA A 417 3.67 2.81 -28.85
CA ALA A 417 4.06 4.20 -28.63
C ALA A 417 4.08 5.02 -29.94
N GLU A 418 4.48 4.41 -31.06
CA GLU A 418 4.42 5.06 -32.38
C GLU A 418 2.97 5.30 -32.83
N LYS A 419 2.06 4.39 -32.46
CA LYS A 419 0.62 4.52 -32.71
C LYS A 419 -0.14 5.39 -31.70
N GLY A 420 0.55 5.92 -30.69
CA GLY A 420 -0.06 6.77 -29.65
C GLY A 420 -0.93 6.01 -28.64
N LEU A 421 -0.88 4.67 -28.62
CA LEU A 421 -1.58 3.84 -27.64
C LEU A 421 -0.90 3.87 -26.26
N VAL A 422 0.38 4.29 -26.21
CA VAL A 422 1.17 4.43 -24.98
C VAL A 422 2.04 5.68 -25.06
N ASP A 423 2.07 6.47 -23.98
CA ASP A 423 2.96 7.63 -23.88
C ASP A 423 4.43 7.20 -23.83
N LYS A 424 5.33 7.98 -24.45
CA LYS A 424 6.78 7.70 -24.47
C LYS A 424 7.38 7.48 -23.08
N ILE A 425 6.90 8.22 -22.08
CA ILE A 425 7.35 8.11 -20.68
C ILE A 425 6.96 6.73 -20.07
N MET A 426 5.86 6.15 -20.54
CA MET A 426 5.36 4.87 -20.04
C MET A 426 6.12 3.68 -20.65
N VAL A 427 6.76 3.84 -21.81
CA VAL A 427 7.56 2.79 -22.46
C VAL A 427 8.63 2.24 -21.50
N ASP A 428 9.39 3.13 -20.86
CA ASP A 428 10.44 2.72 -19.91
C ASP A 428 9.88 2.01 -18.68
N ARG A 429 8.68 2.42 -18.23
CA ARG A 429 7.99 1.84 -17.08
C ARG A 429 7.43 0.45 -17.37
N LEU A 430 7.12 0.15 -18.64
CA LEU A 430 6.55 -1.13 -19.07
C LEU A 430 7.61 -2.19 -19.46
N ASN A 431 8.89 -1.82 -19.49
CA ASN A 431 9.97 -2.71 -19.93
C ASN A 431 10.03 -4.04 -19.16
N LEU A 432 9.86 -4.01 -17.83
CA LEU A 432 9.85 -5.24 -17.02
C LEU A 432 8.64 -6.13 -17.31
N ALA A 433 7.46 -5.52 -17.56
CA ALA A 433 6.26 -6.25 -17.93
C ALA A 433 6.40 -6.88 -19.32
N GLN A 434 6.97 -6.14 -20.28
CA GLN A 434 7.25 -6.67 -21.61
C GLN A 434 8.23 -7.86 -21.56
N LYS A 435 9.29 -7.78 -20.74
CA LYS A 435 10.21 -8.90 -20.50
C LYS A 435 9.55 -10.10 -19.83
N ALA A 436 8.52 -9.89 -19.03
CA ALA A 436 7.74 -11.01 -18.46
C ALA A 436 6.98 -11.82 -19.52
N PHE A 437 6.70 -11.23 -20.70
CA PHE A 437 6.14 -11.93 -21.86
C PHE A 437 7.24 -12.48 -22.79
N ILE A 438 8.20 -11.65 -23.21
CA ILE A 438 9.24 -12.02 -24.19
C ILE A 438 10.30 -12.97 -23.61
N GLY A 439 10.51 -12.91 -22.29
CA GLY A 439 11.56 -13.59 -21.56
C GLY A 439 12.68 -12.65 -21.11
N PHE A 440 13.20 -12.91 -19.91
CA PHE A 440 14.39 -12.24 -19.37
C PHE A 440 15.64 -12.94 -19.90
N GLU A 441 16.30 -12.34 -20.89
CA GLU A 441 17.55 -12.86 -21.46
C GLU A 441 18.72 -12.65 -20.50
N ASP A 442 19.37 -13.73 -20.10
CA ASP A 442 20.64 -13.69 -19.39
C ASP A 442 21.75 -13.25 -20.37
N PRO A 443 22.44 -12.11 -20.17
CA PRO A 443 23.46 -11.62 -21.08
C PRO A 443 24.62 -12.59 -21.29
N ARG A 444 24.90 -13.47 -20.32
CA ARG A 444 26.01 -14.42 -20.38
C ARG A 444 25.62 -15.70 -21.10
N THR A 445 24.46 -16.26 -20.77
CA THR A 445 24.04 -17.57 -21.31
C THR A 445 23.15 -17.45 -22.55
N LYS A 446 22.62 -16.25 -22.82
CA LYS A 446 21.63 -15.98 -23.88
C LYS A 446 20.33 -16.78 -23.75
N VAL A 447 20.14 -17.46 -22.63
CA VAL A 447 18.93 -18.20 -22.29
C VAL A 447 17.89 -17.22 -21.78
N LYS A 448 16.67 -17.35 -22.30
CA LYS A 448 15.51 -16.58 -21.83
C LYS A 448 14.92 -17.26 -20.60
N MET A 449 14.52 -16.46 -19.63
CA MET A 449 13.90 -16.92 -18.40
C MET A 449 12.47 -16.41 -18.30
N SER A 450 11.56 -17.23 -17.79
CA SER A 450 10.20 -16.80 -17.49
C SER A 450 10.16 -15.82 -16.32
N ALA A 451 9.04 -15.13 -16.12
CA ALA A 451 8.86 -14.20 -15.01
C ALA A 451 9.09 -14.86 -13.63
N SER A 452 8.69 -16.12 -13.46
CA SER A 452 8.88 -16.88 -12.21
C SER A 452 10.35 -17.27 -11.97
N GLN A 453 11.09 -17.60 -13.03
CA GLN A 453 12.53 -17.86 -12.93
C GLN A 453 13.31 -16.57 -12.65
N ALA A 454 12.94 -15.47 -13.30
CA ALA A 454 13.51 -14.15 -13.05
C ALA A 454 13.27 -13.70 -11.59
N LEU A 455 12.08 -13.97 -11.04
CA LEU A 455 11.74 -13.73 -9.64
C LEU A 455 12.66 -14.52 -8.69
N LYS A 456 12.82 -15.82 -8.93
CA LYS A 456 13.69 -16.70 -8.13
C LYS A 456 15.16 -16.27 -8.16
N LYS A 457 15.63 -15.72 -9.28
CA LYS A 457 17.01 -15.25 -9.44
C LYS A 457 17.20 -13.78 -9.04
N GLY A 458 16.15 -13.07 -8.62
CA GLY A 458 16.23 -11.65 -8.20
C GLY A 458 16.32 -10.63 -9.32
N TRP A 459 16.02 -11.01 -10.57
CA TRP A 459 16.00 -10.11 -11.74
C TRP A 459 14.70 -9.30 -11.83
N LEU A 460 13.67 -9.81 -11.16
CA LEU A 460 12.37 -9.20 -11.05
C LEU A 460 12.03 -9.09 -9.56
N TYR A 461 11.71 -7.89 -9.10
CA TYR A 461 11.35 -7.66 -7.70
C TYR A 461 10.01 -8.32 -7.35
N TYR A 462 9.87 -8.71 -6.09
CA TYR A 462 8.79 -9.59 -5.63
C TYR A 462 7.40 -9.05 -5.98
N GLU A 463 7.17 -7.76 -5.76
CA GLU A 463 5.86 -7.13 -5.93
C GLU A 463 5.42 -7.12 -7.39
N ALA A 464 6.31 -6.79 -8.35
CA ALA A 464 5.96 -6.84 -9.77
C ALA A 464 5.86 -8.27 -10.28
N GLY A 465 6.80 -9.14 -9.90
CA GLY A 465 6.76 -10.54 -10.29
C GLY A 465 5.47 -11.22 -9.86
N GLN A 466 5.06 -11.01 -8.61
CA GLN A 466 3.78 -11.50 -8.09
C GLN A 466 2.61 -11.03 -8.97
N ARG A 467 2.51 -9.72 -9.27
CA ARG A 467 1.42 -9.18 -10.11
C ARG A 467 1.42 -9.77 -11.52
N PHE A 468 2.58 -9.87 -12.17
CA PHE A 468 2.67 -10.41 -13.53
C PHE A 468 2.26 -11.88 -13.56
N LEU A 469 2.67 -12.68 -12.58
CA LEU A 469 2.27 -14.08 -12.46
C LEU A 469 0.77 -14.22 -12.20
N GLU A 470 0.19 -13.38 -11.34
CA GLU A 470 -1.26 -13.33 -11.09
C GLU A 470 -2.04 -13.01 -12.37
N VAL A 471 -1.60 -12.00 -13.14
CA VAL A 471 -2.23 -11.61 -14.41
C VAL A 471 -2.11 -12.72 -15.46
N GLN A 472 -0.93 -13.34 -15.60
CA GLN A 472 -0.72 -14.45 -16.54
C GLN A 472 -1.64 -15.62 -16.18
N TYR A 473 -1.64 -16.05 -14.92
CA TYR A 473 -2.53 -17.11 -14.43
C TYR A 473 -4.00 -16.81 -14.73
N LEU A 474 -4.49 -15.61 -14.38
CA LEU A 474 -5.89 -15.21 -14.63
C LEU A 474 -6.26 -15.13 -16.12
N THR A 475 -5.30 -14.98 -17.02
CA THR A 475 -5.51 -14.88 -18.48
C THR A 475 -5.23 -16.19 -19.23
N GLY A 476 -5.33 -17.32 -18.54
CA GLY A 476 -5.29 -18.66 -19.14
C GLY A 476 -4.02 -19.47 -18.88
N GLY A 477 -3.13 -19.01 -17.99
CA GLY A 477 -1.98 -19.79 -17.53
C GLY A 477 -0.65 -19.07 -17.64
N MET A 478 0.42 -19.80 -17.33
CA MET A 478 1.76 -19.23 -17.26
C MET A 478 2.36 -19.01 -18.64
N ILE A 479 3.24 -18.01 -18.75
CA ILE A 479 3.97 -17.71 -19.98
C ILE A 479 5.42 -18.17 -19.81
N GLU A 480 5.85 -19.07 -20.69
CA GLU A 480 7.23 -19.54 -20.77
C GLU A 480 7.81 -19.07 -22.11
N PRO A 481 8.99 -18.40 -22.13
CA PRO A 481 9.50 -17.75 -23.34
C PRO A 481 9.92 -18.71 -24.46
N ASP A 482 10.16 -19.97 -24.12
CA ASP A 482 10.57 -21.03 -25.05
C ASP A 482 9.38 -21.90 -25.53
N VAL A 483 8.16 -21.61 -25.05
CA VAL A 483 6.95 -22.35 -25.38
C VAL A 483 5.96 -21.41 -26.05
N GLU A 484 5.48 -21.78 -27.24
CA GLU A 484 4.40 -21.06 -27.89
C GLU A 484 3.07 -21.38 -27.19
N GLY A 485 2.36 -20.34 -26.72
CA GLY A 485 1.07 -20.46 -26.04
C GLY A 485 1.15 -20.40 -24.51
N ARG A 486 0.02 -20.66 -23.84
CA ARG A 486 -0.08 -20.70 -22.38
C ARG A 486 0.29 -22.08 -21.83
N VAL A 487 1.04 -22.11 -20.72
CA VAL A 487 1.40 -23.33 -19.99
C VAL A 487 0.54 -23.46 -18.74
N SER A 488 -0.08 -24.61 -18.53
CA SER A 488 -0.87 -24.86 -17.32
C SER A 488 -0.01 -24.78 -16.06
N LEU A 489 -0.60 -24.34 -14.95
CA LEU A 489 0.12 -24.19 -13.68
C LEU A 489 0.74 -25.53 -13.21
N ASP A 490 0.01 -26.64 -13.37
CA ASP A 490 0.50 -27.99 -13.05
C ASP A 490 1.68 -28.43 -13.91
N GLU A 491 1.72 -28.04 -15.18
CA GLU A 491 2.87 -28.30 -16.04
C GLU A 491 4.09 -27.48 -15.61
N SER A 492 3.92 -26.19 -15.30
CA SER A 492 5.01 -25.36 -14.80
C SER A 492 5.56 -25.85 -13.44
N ILE A 493 4.72 -26.47 -12.59
CA ILE A 493 5.17 -27.16 -11.37
C ILE A 493 5.98 -28.41 -11.72
N ARG A 494 5.49 -29.26 -12.65
CA ARG A 494 6.20 -30.47 -13.09
C ARG A 494 7.58 -30.17 -13.69
N LYS A 495 7.70 -29.07 -14.44
CA LYS A 495 8.97 -28.56 -14.99
C LYS A 495 9.87 -27.92 -13.93
N GLY A 496 9.40 -27.70 -12.70
CA GLY A 496 10.13 -27.04 -11.62
C GLY A 496 10.32 -25.52 -11.82
N VAL A 497 9.66 -24.94 -12.82
CA VAL A 497 9.71 -23.51 -13.14
C VAL A 497 9.06 -22.71 -12.01
N ILE A 498 7.92 -23.18 -11.49
CA ILE A 498 7.21 -22.62 -10.34
C ILE A 498 7.25 -23.61 -9.17
N ASP A 499 7.50 -23.09 -7.96
CA ASP A 499 7.45 -23.90 -6.73
C ASP A 499 6.01 -24.07 -6.22
N ALA A 500 5.75 -25.16 -5.50
CA ALA A 500 4.41 -25.49 -5.01
C ALA A 500 3.78 -24.38 -4.14
N ARG A 501 4.60 -23.62 -3.40
CA ARG A 501 4.12 -22.53 -2.55
C ARG A 501 3.61 -21.36 -3.38
N THR A 502 4.38 -20.94 -4.40
CA THR A 502 3.93 -19.90 -5.34
C THR A 502 2.69 -20.33 -6.11
N ALA A 503 2.62 -21.61 -6.54
CA ALA A 503 1.43 -22.13 -7.20
C ALA A 503 0.19 -22.12 -6.28
N GLN A 504 0.33 -22.51 -5.02
CA GLN A 504 -0.77 -22.44 -4.04
C GLN A 504 -1.25 -20.99 -3.85
N LYS A 505 -0.32 -20.04 -3.81
CA LYS A 505 -0.64 -18.61 -3.71
C LYS A 505 -1.35 -18.08 -4.96
N LEU A 506 -0.98 -18.54 -6.15
CA LEU A 506 -1.67 -18.18 -7.39
C LEU A 506 -3.09 -18.77 -7.44
N ARG A 507 -3.30 -19.98 -6.90
CA ARG A 507 -4.65 -20.58 -6.79
C ARG A 507 -5.55 -19.88 -5.79
N ASP A 508 -4.98 -19.27 -4.74
CA ASP A 508 -5.74 -18.48 -3.76
C ASP A 508 -6.04 -17.08 -4.30
N VAL A 509 -6.92 -17.03 -5.31
CA VAL A 509 -7.36 -15.79 -5.97
C VAL A 509 -8.01 -14.82 -4.98
N SER A 510 -8.60 -15.32 -3.89
CA SER A 510 -9.22 -14.50 -2.85
C SER A 510 -8.20 -13.67 -2.05
N SER A 511 -6.95 -14.11 -2.01
CA SER A 511 -5.84 -13.45 -1.33
C SER A 511 -5.11 -12.41 -2.17
N TYR A 512 -5.50 -12.23 -3.44
CA TYR A 512 -4.81 -11.32 -4.35
C TYR A 512 -4.85 -9.88 -3.83
N SER A 513 -3.71 -9.20 -3.96
CA SER A 513 -3.55 -7.85 -3.43
C SER A 513 -4.42 -6.85 -4.18
N LYS A 514 -5.02 -5.92 -3.45
CA LYS A 514 -5.87 -4.86 -4.02
C LYS A 514 -5.04 -3.62 -4.35
N TYR A 515 -4.41 -3.64 -5.51
CA TYR A 515 -3.47 -2.58 -5.94
C TYR A 515 -4.02 -1.64 -7.03
N LEU A 516 -5.23 -1.90 -7.54
CA LEU A 516 -5.91 -1.03 -8.50
C LEU A 516 -6.97 -0.18 -7.80
N THR A 517 -7.26 1.00 -8.33
CA THR A 517 -8.43 1.79 -7.96
C THR A 517 -9.51 1.57 -9.01
N CYS A 518 -10.69 1.08 -8.60
CA CYS A 518 -11.80 0.85 -9.53
C CYS A 518 -12.26 2.19 -10.16
N PRO A 519 -12.21 2.35 -11.49
CA PRO A 519 -12.60 3.62 -12.13
C PRO A 519 -14.07 3.99 -11.91
N LYS A 520 -14.98 3.01 -11.77
CA LYS A 520 -16.40 3.22 -11.46
C LYS A 520 -16.69 3.51 -9.98
N THR A 521 -16.15 2.69 -9.07
CA THR A 521 -16.51 2.74 -7.63
C THR A 521 -15.52 3.51 -6.76
N LYS A 522 -14.32 3.82 -7.30
CA LYS A 522 -13.18 4.43 -6.62
C LYS A 522 -12.61 3.64 -5.42
N LEU A 523 -13.05 2.39 -5.23
CA LEU A 523 -12.51 1.50 -4.20
C LEU A 523 -11.26 0.75 -4.68
N LYS A 524 -10.39 0.37 -3.73
CA LYS A 524 -9.27 -0.53 -4.03
C LYS A 524 -9.79 -1.94 -4.38
N ILE A 525 -9.32 -2.47 -5.50
CA ILE A 525 -9.70 -3.76 -6.05
C ILE A 525 -8.46 -4.54 -6.52
N SER A 526 -8.55 -5.87 -6.54
CA SER A 526 -7.52 -6.71 -7.17
C SER A 526 -7.68 -6.70 -8.70
N TYR A 527 -6.69 -7.23 -9.43
CA TYR A 527 -6.84 -7.40 -10.88
C TYR A 527 -7.94 -8.41 -11.22
N ARG A 528 -8.13 -9.46 -10.39
CA ARG A 528 -9.26 -10.38 -10.52
C ARG A 528 -10.60 -9.64 -10.40
N ASP A 529 -10.75 -8.84 -9.33
CA ASP A 529 -11.96 -8.04 -9.11
C ASP A 529 -12.23 -7.11 -10.29
N ALA A 530 -11.18 -6.58 -10.95
CA ALA A 530 -11.29 -5.74 -12.12
C ALA A 530 -11.76 -6.54 -13.36
N MET A 531 -11.25 -7.75 -13.57
CA MET A 531 -11.71 -8.64 -14.64
C MET A 531 -13.18 -9.05 -14.45
N ASP A 532 -13.59 -9.37 -13.22
CA ASP A 532 -14.97 -9.75 -12.90
C ASP A 532 -15.97 -8.59 -13.08
N LYS A 533 -15.49 -7.34 -12.93
CA LYS A 533 -16.28 -6.11 -13.13
C LYS A 533 -16.19 -5.55 -14.55
N SER A 534 -15.37 -6.13 -15.40
CA SER A 534 -15.24 -5.69 -16.79
C SER A 534 -16.31 -6.34 -17.65
N MET A 535 -16.84 -5.57 -18.60
CA MET A 535 -17.73 -6.05 -19.63
C MET A 535 -16.92 -6.75 -20.72
N VAL A 536 -17.44 -7.82 -21.29
CA VAL A 536 -16.83 -8.48 -22.47
C VAL A 536 -17.62 -8.07 -23.70
N GLU A 537 -16.96 -7.45 -24.67
CA GLU A 537 -17.60 -7.02 -25.93
C GLU A 537 -17.96 -8.24 -26.79
N GLU A 538 -19.24 -8.32 -27.19
CA GLU A 538 -19.73 -9.38 -28.06
C GLU A 538 -19.07 -9.27 -29.45
N GLY A 539 -18.48 -10.36 -29.93
CA GLY A 539 -17.78 -10.44 -31.22
C GLY A 539 -16.26 -10.33 -31.11
N SER A 540 -15.73 -9.31 -30.43
CA SER A 540 -14.27 -9.12 -30.26
C SER A 540 -13.70 -9.90 -29.07
N GLY A 541 -14.53 -10.21 -28.06
CA GLY A 541 -14.10 -10.87 -26.82
C GLY A 541 -13.23 -9.99 -25.91
N LEU A 542 -13.14 -8.69 -26.19
CA LEU A 542 -12.31 -7.75 -25.44
C LEU A 542 -12.98 -7.40 -24.10
N ARG A 543 -12.18 -7.40 -23.01
CA ARG A 543 -12.62 -6.88 -21.71
C ARG A 543 -12.46 -5.38 -21.62
N LEU A 544 -13.54 -4.68 -21.31
CA LEU A 544 -13.56 -3.26 -21.07
C LEU A 544 -13.94 -2.99 -19.62
N LEU A 545 -13.05 -2.33 -18.88
CA LEU A 545 -13.31 -1.96 -17.49
C LEU A 545 -14.15 -0.68 -17.46
N GLU A 546 -15.27 -0.73 -16.76
CA GLU A 546 -16.17 0.41 -16.67
C GLU A 546 -15.57 1.55 -15.83
N ALA A 547 -15.65 2.77 -16.34
CA ALA A 547 -15.28 4.01 -15.65
C ALA A 547 -16.43 5.00 -15.65
N SER A 548 -16.49 5.84 -14.61
CA SER A 548 -17.41 6.98 -14.54
C SER A 548 -16.72 8.20 -13.96
N SER A 549 -17.11 9.37 -14.46
CA SER A 549 -16.66 10.68 -13.99
C SER A 549 -17.24 11.03 -12.62
N GLN A 550 -18.39 10.45 -12.25
CA GLN A 550 -19.00 10.59 -10.93
C GLN A 550 -19.06 9.22 -10.24
N SER A 551 -18.57 9.12 -9.01
CA SER A 551 -18.66 7.85 -8.27
C SER A 551 -20.15 7.51 -8.05
N THR A 552 -20.53 6.24 -8.28
CA THR A 552 -21.88 5.74 -7.98
C THR A 552 -22.25 5.81 -6.49
N LYS A 553 -21.31 6.23 -5.62
CA LYS A 553 -21.51 6.49 -4.20
C LYS A 553 -21.67 7.98 -3.83
N GLY A 554 -21.81 8.88 -4.82
CA GLY A 554 -22.03 10.31 -4.58
C GLY A 554 -20.80 11.11 -4.14
N LEU A 555 -19.60 10.55 -4.29
CA LEU A 555 -18.34 11.28 -4.08
C LEU A 555 -17.90 11.93 -5.40
N TYR A 556 -17.59 13.22 -5.36
CA TYR A 556 -16.94 13.91 -6.49
C TYR A 556 -15.60 13.25 -6.78
N SER A 557 -15.29 13.08 -8.06
CA SER A 557 -13.98 12.61 -8.48
C SER A 557 -12.93 13.67 -8.12
N PRO A 558 -11.87 13.33 -7.36
CA PRO A 558 -10.73 14.24 -7.17
C PRO A 558 -10.01 14.52 -8.50
N TYR A 559 -10.27 13.70 -9.53
CA TYR A 559 -9.66 13.80 -10.85
C TYR A 559 -10.40 14.78 -11.79
N ASN A 560 -11.52 15.37 -11.36
CA ASN A 560 -12.28 16.36 -12.14
C ASN A 560 -12.02 17.82 -11.72
N ALA A 561 -11.08 18.06 -10.79
CA ALA A 561 -10.74 19.40 -10.32
C ALA A 561 -9.60 20.01 -11.15
N SER A 562 -9.78 20.16 -12.47
CA SER A 562 -8.85 20.93 -13.32
C SER A 562 -9.50 21.41 -14.63
N GLY A 563 -10.64 22.08 -14.55
CA GLY A 563 -11.03 23.07 -15.56
C GLY A 563 -10.69 24.46 -15.03
N PRO A 564 -9.90 25.30 -15.73
CA PRO A 564 -9.64 26.66 -15.27
C PRO A 564 -10.92 27.47 -15.41
N GLY A 565 -11.58 27.75 -14.29
CA GLY A 565 -12.71 28.66 -14.20
C GLY A 565 -13.99 28.01 -13.74
N SER A 566 -14.17 27.94 -12.41
CA SER A 566 -15.36 28.46 -11.69
C SER A 566 -15.41 27.90 -10.27
N ALA A 567 -14.65 28.51 -9.35
CA ALA A 567 -15.16 28.68 -8.00
C ALA A 567 -16.22 29.79 -8.07
N TYR A 568 -17.48 29.48 -7.74
CA TYR A 568 -18.33 30.42 -7.00
C TYR A 568 -19.65 29.78 -6.53
N GLY A 569 -19.83 29.75 -5.21
CA GLY A 569 -21.16 29.71 -4.64
C GLY A 569 -21.86 31.05 -4.86
N SER A 570 -22.93 31.06 -5.65
CA SER A 570 -23.93 32.13 -5.64
C SER A 570 -25.31 31.53 -5.74
N ARG A 571 -26.07 31.61 -4.64
CA ARG A 571 -27.54 31.61 -4.71
C ARG A 571 -27.97 32.83 -5.52
N THR A 572 -28.84 32.64 -6.53
CA THR A 572 -30.16 33.29 -6.71
C THR A 572 -30.63 33.07 -8.15
N GLY A 573 -31.91 32.72 -8.31
CA GLY A 573 -32.50 32.53 -9.63
C GLY A 573 -32.68 33.83 -10.41
N SER A 574 -32.68 33.72 -11.73
CA SER A 574 -33.66 34.33 -12.65
C SER A 574 -33.28 34.05 -14.10
N ARG A 575 -34.19 33.38 -14.81
CA ARG A 575 -34.63 33.53 -16.21
C ARG A 575 -33.75 34.27 -17.25
N THR A 576 -33.66 33.58 -18.40
CA THR A 576 -33.83 34.04 -19.80
C THR A 576 -32.80 34.97 -20.45
N GLY A 577 -32.40 34.62 -21.69
CA GLY A 577 -32.09 35.64 -22.70
C GLY A 577 -30.98 35.31 -23.71
N SER A 578 -31.38 34.81 -24.87
CA SER A 578 -30.66 34.64 -26.13
C SER A 578 -29.79 35.83 -26.62
N ARG A 579 -28.65 35.56 -27.28
CA ARG A 579 -28.37 35.82 -28.73
C ARG A 579 -26.88 36.01 -29.08
N THR A 580 -26.47 35.22 -30.07
CA THR A 580 -25.61 35.50 -31.24
C THR A 580 -24.93 36.87 -31.42
N GLY A 581 -23.65 36.84 -31.85
CA GLY A 581 -22.96 37.99 -32.45
C GLY A 581 -21.57 37.65 -33.03
N SER A 582 -21.53 37.25 -34.30
CA SER A 582 -20.31 37.04 -35.11
C SER A 582 -19.71 38.35 -35.64
N ARG A 583 -18.37 38.48 -35.63
CA ARG A 583 -17.51 39.26 -36.58
C ARG A 583 -16.10 38.64 -36.51
N ARG A 584 -15.58 37.88 -37.48
CA ARG A 584 -15.09 38.18 -38.85
C ARG A 584 -13.93 39.19 -38.88
N GLY A 585 -12.74 38.71 -39.29
CA GLY A 585 -11.54 39.51 -39.56
C GLY A 585 -10.30 38.66 -39.83
N SER A 586 -10.27 37.95 -40.96
CA SER A 586 -9.06 37.39 -41.57
C SER A 586 -8.41 38.47 -42.45
N ILE A 587 -7.08 38.49 -42.52
CA ILE A 587 -6.30 38.80 -43.73
C ILE A 587 -4.87 38.23 -43.56
N ASP A 588 -4.45 37.56 -44.64
CA ASP A 588 -3.17 36.94 -44.90
C ASP A 588 -1.99 37.91 -45.04
N ALA A 589 -0.79 37.39 -44.80
CA ALA A 589 0.37 37.66 -45.66
C ALA A 589 1.31 36.45 -45.60
N GLY A 590 1.40 35.72 -46.71
CA GLY A 590 2.33 34.61 -46.90
C GLY A 590 3.56 34.99 -47.74
N SER A 591 4.44 33.98 -47.87
CA SER A 591 5.48 33.80 -48.89
C SER A 591 6.77 34.60 -48.73
N ALA A 592 8.00 34.09 -48.98
CA ALA A 592 8.56 32.76 -49.20
C ALA A 592 10.11 32.94 -49.37
N PHE A 593 10.83 31.81 -49.37
CA PHE A 593 12.12 31.48 -50.04
C PHE A 593 13.33 31.08 -49.18
N SER A 594 13.52 29.74 -49.14
CA SER A 594 14.65 28.96 -49.71
C SER A 594 16.09 29.04 -49.16
N MET A 595 16.51 27.88 -48.61
CA MET A 595 17.77 27.12 -48.77
C MET A 595 19.15 27.78 -48.52
N ASN A 596 19.95 27.19 -47.62
CA ASN A 596 21.11 26.38 -48.05
C ASN A 596 21.76 25.55 -46.92
N PHE A 597 22.23 24.37 -47.33
CA PHE A 597 23.17 23.48 -46.64
C PHE A 597 24.51 24.18 -46.34
N SER A 598 25.20 23.76 -45.27
CA SER A 598 26.64 23.44 -45.29
C SER A 598 27.07 22.75 -44.00
N SER A 599 27.71 21.59 -44.15
CA SER A 599 28.56 20.95 -43.16
C SER A 599 29.90 21.68 -43.06
N SER A 600 30.51 21.74 -41.88
CA SER A 600 31.96 21.59 -41.77
C SER A 600 32.35 21.09 -40.39
N SER A 601 32.97 19.93 -40.41
CA SER A 601 33.93 19.44 -39.44
C SER A 601 35.06 20.44 -39.18
N TYR A 602 35.44 20.58 -37.91
CA TYR A 602 36.82 20.55 -37.41
C TYR A 602 36.81 20.11 -35.95
#